data_AF-A0A9C8T324-F1
#
_entry.id   AF-A0A9C8T324-F1
#
_cell.length_a   1.000
_cell.length_b   1.000
_cell.length_c   1.000
_cell.angle_alpha   90.00
_cell.angle_beta   90.00
_cell.angle_gamma   90.00
#
_symmetry.space_group_name_H-M   'P 1'
#
loop_
_entity.id
_entity.type
_entity.pdbx_description
1 polymer ?
#
loop_
_entity_poly.entity_id
_entity_poly.type
_entity_poly.pdbx_seq_one_letter_code
_entity_poly.pdbx_strand_id
1 'polypeptide(L)'
;MSTRNDVLRYLGEPNGHRTVSPGVEEYVYYQDRKGLLGKAPVIGSWVGGEGYEMIVITLKGDLVTSCEYRVFNEVDRDWVNDFTWEEVK
;
A
#
# COMPACT_ATOMS: atom_id res chain seq x y z
N MET A 1 -17.18 -7.84 8.46
CA MET A 1 -16.20 -6.79 8.82
C MET A 1 -14.87 -7.50 9.01
N SER A 2 -13.80 -6.96 8.43
CA SER A 2 -12.46 -7.55 8.54
C SER A 2 -11.72 -6.97 9.74
N THR A 3 -10.81 -7.77 10.30
CA THR A 3 -9.97 -7.41 11.45
C THR A 3 -8.51 -7.21 11.05
N ARG A 4 -7.69 -6.67 11.96
CA ARG A 4 -6.22 -6.62 11.79
C ARG A 4 -5.66 -8.00 11.48
N ASN A 5 -6.13 -9.04 12.18
CA ASN A 5 -5.66 -10.39 11.94
C ASN A 5 -6.03 -10.92 10.55
N ASP A 6 -7.20 -10.54 10.01
CA ASP A 6 -7.54 -10.87 8.62
C ASP A 6 -6.58 -10.17 7.64
N VAL A 7 -6.30 -8.89 7.87
CA VAL A 7 -5.36 -8.10 7.05
C VAL A 7 -3.98 -8.76 7.03
N LEU A 8 -3.41 -9.07 8.20
CA LEU A 8 -2.12 -9.74 8.31
C LEU A 8 -2.14 -11.14 7.70
N ARG A 9 -3.23 -11.89 7.86
CA ARG A 9 -3.38 -13.23 7.28
C ARG A 9 -3.39 -13.22 5.75
N TYR A 10 -4.01 -12.22 5.12
CA TYR A 10 -4.18 -12.18 3.66
C TYR A 10 -3.10 -11.36 2.95
N LEU A 11 -2.63 -10.26 3.55
CA LEU A 11 -1.67 -9.33 2.94
C LEU A 11 -0.26 -9.46 3.54
N GLY A 12 -0.11 -10.13 4.68
CA GLY A 12 1.15 -10.20 5.42
C GLY A 12 1.42 -8.92 6.21
N GLU A 13 2.67 -8.80 6.65
CA GLU A 13 3.16 -7.59 7.35
C GLU A 13 3.12 -6.39 6.40
N PRO A 14 2.62 -5.23 6.85
CA PRO A 14 2.65 -4.02 6.05
C PRO A 14 4.09 -3.57 5.82
N ASN A 15 4.34 -2.88 4.71
CA ASN A 15 5.63 -2.25 4.46
C ASN A 15 5.92 -1.13 5.45
N GLY A 16 4.88 -0.50 5.99
CA GLY A 16 4.98 0.43 7.11
C GLY A 16 3.62 0.64 7.75
N HIS A 17 3.64 1.13 9.00
CA HIS A 17 2.42 1.59 9.66
C HIS A 17 2.63 2.97 10.27
N ARG A 18 1.51 3.63 10.60
CA ARG A 18 1.53 4.87 11.39
C ARG A 18 0.28 5.01 12.24
N THR A 19 0.44 5.61 13.41
CA THR A 19 -0.70 6.07 14.22
C THR A 19 -1.13 7.45 13.75
N VAL A 20 -2.31 7.57 13.15
CA VAL A 20 -2.83 8.86 12.64
C VAL A 20 -3.66 9.62 13.66
N SER A 21 -4.25 8.92 14.62
CA SER A 21 -4.93 9.50 15.79
C SER A 21 -5.07 8.43 16.89
N PRO A 22 -5.46 8.78 18.14
CA PRO A 22 -5.58 7.79 19.21
C PRO A 22 -6.50 6.62 18.85
N GLY A 23 -5.93 5.42 18.80
CA GLY A 23 -6.63 4.19 18.44
C GLY A 23 -6.95 4.04 16.95
N VAL A 24 -6.38 4.89 16.09
CA VAL A 24 -6.48 4.77 14.63
C VAL A 24 -5.09 4.60 14.03
N GLU A 25 -4.90 3.49 13.34
CA GLU A 25 -3.66 3.11 12.67
C GLU A 25 -3.89 3.02 11.17
N GLU A 26 -2.86 3.33 10.39
CA GLU A 26 -2.83 3.05 8.96
C GLU A 26 -1.73 2.04 8.68
N TYR A 27 -2.09 0.96 8.00
CA TYR A 27 -1.16 -0.01 7.44
C TYR A 27 -0.99 0.29 5.97
N VAL A 28 0.25 0.35 5.52
CA VAL A 28 0.56 0.65 4.13
C VAL A 28 1.35 -0.47 3.49
N TYR A 29 0.84 -0.88 2.34
CA TYR A 29 1.44 -1.86 1.47
C TYR A 29 1.80 -1.16 0.17
N TYR A 30 3.01 -1.33 -0.35
CA TYR A 30 3.40 -0.81 -1.65
C TYR A 30 4.16 -1.87 -2.47
N GLN A 31 3.98 -1.82 -3.78
CA GLN A 31 4.70 -2.68 -4.71
C GLN A 31 5.16 -1.90 -5.94
N ASP A 32 6.42 -2.11 -6.32
CA ASP A 32 7.01 -1.58 -7.54
C ASP A 32 6.42 -2.30 -8.76
N ARG A 33 5.78 -1.56 -9.68
CA ARG A 33 5.21 -2.14 -10.91
C ARG A 33 6.23 -2.73 -11.88
N LYS A 34 7.54 -2.44 -11.70
CA LYS A 34 8.60 -2.97 -12.58
C LYS A 34 8.59 -4.51 -12.66
N GLY A 35 8.11 -5.20 -11.61
CA GLY A 35 8.18 -6.66 -11.51
C GLY A 35 7.02 -7.45 -12.14
N LEU A 36 5.82 -6.87 -12.28
CA LEU A 36 4.63 -7.64 -12.70
C LEU A 36 4.49 -7.76 -14.23
N LEU A 37 5.06 -6.81 -14.99
CA LEU A 37 5.09 -6.89 -16.46
C LEU A 37 6.23 -7.75 -17.02
N GLY A 38 7.20 -8.16 -16.18
CA GLY A 38 8.29 -9.06 -16.60
C GLY A 38 7.85 -10.50 -16.93
N LYS A 39 6.58 -10.87 -16.69
CA LYS A 39 6.07 -12.25 -16.85
C LYS A 39 4.81 -12.41 -17.69
N ALA A 40 4.22 -11.34 -18.23
CA ALA A 40 3.01 -11.43 -19.05
C ALA A 40 3.34 -11.26 -20.54
N PRO A 41 3.27 -12.33 -21.36
CA PRO A 41 3.35 -12.16 -22.80
C PRO A 41 2.01 -11.65 -23.32
N VAL A 42 2.05 -10.52 -24.03
CA VAL A 42 1.00 -9.98 -24.92
C VAL A 42 -0.18 -9.29 -24.24
N ILE A 43 -0.13 -7.94 -24.19
CA ILE A 43 -1.19 -7.00 -24.61
C ILE A 43 -0.50 -5.64 -24.84
N GLY A 44 -0.71 -5.09 -26.04
CA GLY A 44 0.01 -3.95 -26.57
C GLY A 44 -0.42 -2.58 -26.05
N SER A 45 0.46 -1.61 -26.31
CA SER A 45 0.20 -0.18 -26.45
C SER A 45 -0.69 0.47 -25.39
N TRP A 46 -0.11 0.74 -24.22
CA TRP A 46 -0.12 2.07 -23.59
C TRP A 46 0.90 2.00 -22.45
N VAL A 47 2.09 2.52 -22.72
CA VAL A 47 3.25 2.50 -21.83
C VAL A 47 2.92 3.35 -20.62
N GLY A 48 2.33 2.74 -19.59
CA GLY A 48 2.21 3.33 -18.26
C GLY A 48 3.58 3.25 -17.61
N GLY A 49 4.17 4.41 -17.31
CA GLY A 49 5.52 4.53 -16.77
C GLY A 49 5.76 3.66 -15.54
N GLU A 50 7.04 3.47 -15.22
CA GLU A 50 7.44 2.87 -13.96
C GLU A 50 6.70 3.61 -12.82
N GLY A 51 6.07 2.87 -11.92
CA GLY A 51 5.13 3.43 -10.96
C GLY A 51 4.93 2.50 -9.78
N TYR A 52 4.25 2.98 -8.75
CA TYR A 52 4.06 2.27 -7.50
C TYR A 52 2.56 2.12 -7.23
N GLU A 53 2.15 0.91 -6.90
CA GLU A 53 0.82 0.64 -6.41
C GLU A 53 0.87 0.61 -4.88
N MET A 54 -0.08 1.27 -4.23
CA MET A 54 -0.18 1.35 -2.78
C MET A 54 -1.58 0.95 -2.33
N ILE A 55 -1.65 0.20 -1.23
CA ILE A 55 -2.87 -0.02 -0.45
C ILE A 55 -2.67 0.60 0.93
N VAL A 56 -3.59 1.46 1.34
CA VAL A 56 -3.66 2.02 2.71
C VAL A 56 -4.90 1.44 3.39
N ILE A 57 -4.69 0.76 4.51
CA ILE A 57 -5.76 0.20 5.34
C ILE A 57 -5.84 0.97 6.64
N THR A 58 -6.99 1.57 6.93
CA THR A 58 -7.24 2.28 8.19
C THR A 58 -7.91 1.35 9.19
N LEU A 59 -7.26 1.12 10.32
CA LEU A 59 -7.72 0.32 11.44
C LEU A 59 -8.18 1.26 12.57
N LYS A 60 -9.33 0.98 13.18
CA LYS A 60 -9.74 1.59 14.45
C LYS A 60 -9.81 0.51 15.52
N GLY A 61 -8.84 0.51 16.43
CA GLY A 61 -8.57 -0.64 17.28
C GLY A 61 -8.21 -1.85 16.42
N ASP A 62 -9.03 -2.90 16.46
CA ASP A 62 -8.81 -4.12 15.69
C ASP A 62 -9.60 -4.19 14.37
N LEU A 63 -10.49 -3.23 14.11
CA LEU A 63 -11.41 -3.28 12.98
C LEU A 63 -10.90 -2.47 11.78
N VAL A 64 -11.01 -3.05 10.58
CA VAL A 64 -10.82 -2.32 9.33
C VAL A 64 -11.99 -1.37 9.11
N THR A 65 -11.67 -0.09 8.94
CA THR A 65 -12.65 1.00 8.73
C THR A 65 -12.54 1.63 7.35
N SER A 66 -11.37 1.57 6.71
CA SER A 66 -11.17 2.01 5.33
C SER A 66 -10.13 1.15 4.62
N CYS A 67 -10.24 1.06 3.29
CA CYS A 67 -9.26 0.45 2.41
C CYS A 67 -9.19 1.31 1.13
N GLU A 68 -8.03 1.91 0.90
CA GLU A 68 -7.78 2.80 -0.23
C GLU A 68 -6.68 2.22 -1.12
N TYR A 69 -6.94 2.19 -2.43
CA TYR A 69 -5.95 1.81 -3.43
C TYR A 69 -5.51 3.05 -4.21
N ARG A 70 -4.20 3.26 -4.31
CA ARG A 70 -3.58 4.40 -4.98
C ARG A 70 -2.54 3.91 -5.99
N VAL A 71 -2.49 4.57 -7.14
CA VAL A 71 -1.48 4.30 -8.19
C VAL A 71 -0.74 5.60 -8.44
N PHE A 72 0.58 5.57 -8.30
CA PHE A 72 1.46 6.70 -8.56
C PHE A 72 2.33 6.42 -9.78
N ASN A 73 2.48 7.42 -10.63
CA ASN A 73 3.49 7.39 -11.70
C ASN A 73 4.82 7.89 -11.14
N GLU A 74 5.95 7.54 -11.77
CA GLU A 74 7.31 7.84 -11.30
C GLU A 74 7.59 9.30 -10.95
N VAL A 75 6.84 10.23 -11.52
CA VAL A 75 6.95 11.68 -11.30
C VAL A 75 6.43 12.09 -9.92
N ASP A 76 5.60 11.27 -9.27
CA ASP A 76 4.91 11.58 -8.02
C ASP A 76 5.57 10.93 -6.79
N ARG A 77 6.89 10.70 -6.77
CA ARG A 77 7.58 10.08 -5.61
C ARG A 77 7.55 10.92 -4.32
N ASP A 78 7.02 12.13 -4.36
CA ASP A 78 6.91 13.02 -3.20
C ASP A 78 6.11 12.38 -2.04
N TRP A 79 5.15 11.49 -2.33
CA TRP A 79 4.38 10.81 -1.29
C TRP A 79 5.25 9.96 -0.35
N VAL A 80 6.39 9.42 -0.81
CA VAL A 80 7.26 8.61 0.06
C VAL A 80 7.84 9.47 1.18
N ASN A 81 8.09 10.75 0.92
CA ASN A 81 8.63 11.70 1.88
C ASN A 81 7.54 12.30 2.80
N ASP A 82 6.30 12.41 2.31
CA ASP A 82 5.17 12.95 3.08
C ASP A 82 4.60 11.96 4.11
N PHE A 83 4.86 10.66 3.94
CA PHE A 83 4.46 9.65 4.90
C PHE A 83 5.53 9.49 5.99
N THR A 84 5.13 9.74 7.23
CA THR A 84 5.88 9.33 8.42
C THR A 84 5.76 7.82 8.60
N TRP A 85 6.75 7.09 8.09
CA TRP A 85 6.85 5.65 8.24
C TRP A 85 7.41 5.29 9.61
N GLU A 86 6.69 4.46 10.36
CA GLU A 86 7.33 3.63 11.39
C GLU A 86 7.82 2.37 10.68
N GLU A 87 9.14 2.24 10.51
CA GLU A 87 9.75 1.04 9.93
C GLU A 87 9.47 -0.16 10.85
N VAL A 88 8.83 -1.19 10.31
CA VAL A 88 8.63 -2.46 11.01
C VAL A 88 9.90 -3.29 10.84
N LYS A 89 10.60 -3.57 11.95
CA LYS A 89 11.85 -4.33 12.00
C LYS A 89 11.65 -5.84 11.91
#